data_AF-A0A9X3DXH6-F1
#
_entry.id   AF-A0A9X3DXH6-F1
#
_cell.length_a   1.000
_cell.length_b   1.000
_cell.length_c   1.000
_cell.angle_alpha   90.00
_cell.angle_beta   90.00
_cell.angle_gamma   90.00
#
_symmetry.space_group_name_H-M   'P 1'
#
loop_
_entity.id
_entity.type
_entity.pdbx_description
1 polymer ?
#
loop_
_entity_poly.entity_id
_entity_poly.type
_entity_poly.pdbx_seq_one_letter_code
_entity_poly.pdbx_strand_id
1 'polypeptide(L)'
;MNLNTQKSLNLLFSNIILRNIYKFIYKHTHPKTHKHNRKYWPYYSVIRNELGGIDKVYFRKKLIADNTLIPNSECQKAMLVATGPSIQECPEDIFKRKDIDYIGINGSISLDYVNFKYYVIIDFNFTKNRFDLVLKVLQSKCTFFTTHRCLDIILRKISPDLIKCQIKIIETITEGVVERFLGPRIAINPHQDYFYLENEKGFSNHIRDSIFDYFTVSYVALQIVYSLSYEEIYLAGLDMNNFNQPRFYEKSMNKQPTMLDQYLTEIFPAFEVASHYLNKQNIKVYNLSLKSAIESFEKLDPKLL
;
A
#
# COMPACT_ATOMS: atom_id res chain seq x y z
N MET A 1 19.77 10.67 30.14
CA MET A 1 19.77 10.11 28.77
C MET A 1 20.13 8.64 28.87
N ASN A 2 19.28 7.75 28.36
CA ASN A 2 19.46 6.30 28.55
C ASN A 2 20.59 5.76 27.65
N LEU A 3 21.41 4.85 28.15
CA LEU A 3 22.53 4.21 27.42
C LEU A 3 22.09 3.59 26.08
N ASN A 4 20.84 3.08 26.01
CA ASN A 4 20.25 2.55 24.78
C ASN A 4 19.97 3.63 23.72
N THR A 5 19.63 4.85 24.14
CA THR A 5 19.35 5.96 23.22
C THR A 5 20.64 6.42 22.54
N GLN A 6 21.74 6.52 23.29
CA GLN A 6 23.05 6.95 22.80
C GLN A 6 23.71 5.89 21.89
N LYS A 7 23.54 4.59 22.20
CA LYS A 7 23.92 3.49 21.31
C LYS A 7 23.14 3.54 19.98
N SER A 8 21.82 3.81 20.02
CA SER A 8 21.00 3.93 18.82
C SER A 8 21.42 5.10 17.93
N LEU A 9 21.79 6.24 18.51
CA LEU A 9 22.25 7.44 17.81
C LEU A 9 23.61 7.20 17.12
N ASN A 10 24.58 6.58 17.80
CA ASN A 10 25.88 6.25 17.20
C ASN A 10 25.79 5.19 16.09
N LEU A 11 24.88 4.21 16.22
CA LEU A 11 24.51 3.29 15.14
C LEU A 11 23.85 4.02 13.97
N LEU A 12 22.96 5.00 14.22
CA LEU A 12 22.33 5.81 13.18
C LEU A 12 23.35 6.65 12.39
N PHE A 13 24.29 7.32 13.07
CA PHE A 13 25.32 8.15 12.44
C PHE A 13 26.34 7.35 11.60
N SER A 14 26.88 6.24 12.14
CA SER A 14 27.80 5.35 11.39
C SER A 14 27.13 4.73 10.16
N ASN A 15 25.83 4.41 10.24
CA ASN A 15 25.04 3.92 9.11
C ASN A 15 24.83 4.97 8.00
N ILE A 16 24.90 6.28 8.28
CA ILE A 16 24.73 7.34 7.27
C ILE A 16 25.97 7.46 6.39
N ILE A 17 27.16 7.49 7.00
CA ILE A 17 28.44 7.61 6.26
C ILE A 17 28.64 6.38 5.37
N LEU A 18 28.50 5.17 5.93
CA LEU A 18 28.60 3.92 5.18
C LEU A 18 27.59 3.87 4.02
N ARG A 19 26.35 4.34 4.23
CA ARG A 19 25.35 4.43 3.16
C ARG A 19 25.76 5.35 2.03
N ASN A 20 26.42 6.46 2.30
CA ASN A 20 26.87 7.36 1.23
C ASN A 20 28.02 6.73 0.43
N ILE A 21 28.93 6.02 1.10
CA ILE A 21 29.98 5.21 0.46
C ILE A 21 29.34 4.13 -0.42
N TYR A 22 28.40 3.36 0.11
CA TYR A 22 27.72 2.31 -0.67
C TYR A 22 26.92 2.86 -1.84
N LYS A 23 26.23 3.99 -1.67
CA LYS A 23 25.54 4.67 -2.79
C LYS A 23 26.52 5.09 -3.88
N PHE A 24 27.69 5.60 -3.50
CA PHE A 24 28.73 5.99 -4.43
C PHE A 24 29.26 4.78 -5.20
N ILE A 25 29.67 3.72 -4.49
CA ILE A 25 30.11 2.44 -5.09
C ILE A 25 29.04 1.92 -6.05
N TYR A 26 27.79 1.81 -5.60
CA TYR A 26 26.68 1.30 -6.40
C TYR A 26 26.45 2.13 -7.67
N LYS A 27 26.51 3.47 -7.56
CA LYS A 27 26.33 4.39 -8.70
C LYS A 27 27.37 4.15 -9.81
N HIS A 28 28.59 3.75 -9.45
CA HIS A 28 29.70 3.53 -10.37
C HIS A 28 29.86 2.09 -10.83
N THR A 29 29.33 1.12 -10.08
CA THR A 29 29.43 -0.31 -10.39
C THR A 29 28.21 -0.90 -11.09
N HIS A 30 27.08 -0.19 -11.10
CA HIS A 30 25.81 -0.69 -11.66
C HIS A 30 25.26 0.19 -12.79
N PRO A 31 24.53 -0.40 -13.76
CA PRO A 31 23.94 0.34 -14.88
C PRO A 31 22.86 1.32 -14.42
N LYS A 32 22.50 2.28 -15.31
CA LYS A 32 21.49 3.32 -15.04
C LYS A 32 20.14 2.74 -14.60
N THR A 33 19.71 1.63 -15.19
CA THR A 33 18.46 0.93 -14.88
C THR A 33 18.39 0.44 -13.43
N HIS A 34 19.49 0.34 -12.71
CA HIS A 34 19.53 -0.13 -11.33
C HIS A 34 19.71 1.01 -10.31
N LYS A 35 19.92 2.26 -10.76
CA LYS A 35 20.35 3.36 -9.88
C LYS A 35 19.35 3.74 -8.78
N HIS A 36 18.08 3.36 -8.91
CA HIS A 36 17.07 3.52 -7.85
C HIS A 36 17.40 2.64 -6.63
N ASN A 37 18.12 1.53 -6.81
CA ASN A 37 18.45 0.56 -5.77
C ASN A 37 19.66 0.92 -4.89
N ARG A 38 20.41 1.97 -5.25
CA ARG A 38 21.63 2.39 -4.52
C ARG A 38 21.44 2.65 -3.02
N LYS A 39 20.19 2.91 -2.60
CA LYS A 39 19.86 3.22 -1.20
C LYS A 39 19.64 1.96 -0.35
N TYR A 40 19.45 0.81 -1.00
CA TYR A 40 19.12 -0.47 -0.38
C TYR A 40 20.36 -1.36 -0.26
N TRP A 41 21.19 -1.43 -1.30
CA TRP A 41 22.44 -2.19 -1.25
C TRP A 41 23.43 -1.63 -0.21
N PRO A 42 24.19 -2.47 0.53
CA PRO A 42 24.16 -3.94 0.56
C PRO A 42 23.24 -4.50 1.67
N TYR A 43 22.37 -3.69 2.26
CA TYR A 43 21.62 -4.06 3.46
C TYR A 43 20.47 -5.02 3.19
N TYR A 44 19.98 -5.08 1.95
CA TYR A 44 18.87 -5.92 1.56
C TYR A 44 19.31 -6.99 0.55
N SER A 45 18.60 -8.10 0.55
CA SER A 45 18.59 -9.07 -0.54
C SER A 45 17.16 -9.53 -0.81
N VAL A 46 16.88 -9.91 -2.07
CA VAL A 46 15.55 -10.34 -2.53
C VAL A 46 15.68 -11.67 -3.26
N ILE A 47 14.77 -12.61 -2.97
CA ILE A 47 14.53 -13.80 -3.78
C ILE A 47 13.30 -13.53 -4.65
N ARG A 48 13.39 -13.82 -5.94
CA ARG A 48 12.32 -13.60 -6.91
C ARG A 48 11.83 -14.93 -7.50
N ASN A 49 10.56 -14.98 -7.86
CA ASN A 49 9.98 -16.09 -8.60
C ASN A 49 10.39 -16.06 -10.08
N GLU A 50 9.92 -17.04 -10.87
CA GLU A 50 10.22 -17.17 -12.30
C GLU A 50 9.68 -16.01 -13.16
N LEU A 51 8.56 -15.39 -12.76
CA LEU A 51 7.98 -14.20 -13.40
C LEU A 51 8.70 -12.90 -12.99
N GLY A 52 9.65 -13.00 -12.07
CA GLY A 52 10.41 -11.89 -11.52
C GLY A 52 9.69 -11.13 -10.42
N GLY A 53 8.57 -11.61 -9.89
CA GLY A 53 7.92 -11.10 -8.68
C GLY A 53 8.71 -11.39 -7.41
N ILE A 54 8.41 -10.70 -6.32
CA ILE A 54 9.14 -10.85 -5.05
C ILE A 54 8.57 -12.03 -4.24
N ASP A 55 9.43 -12.98 -3.89
CA ASP A 55 9.09 -14.07 -2.97
C ASP A 55 9.52 -13.77 -1.55
N LYS A 56 10.79 -13.39 -1.35
CA LYS A 56 11.33 -13.15 -0.01
C LYS A 56 12.21 -11.91 0.02
N VAL A 57 12.10 -11.15 1.08
CA VAL A 57 12.95 -9.98 1.36
C VAL A 57 13.70 -10.18 2.65
N TYR A 58 15.01 -9.98 2.59
CA TYR A 58 15.88 -10.01 3.76
C TYR A 58 16.48 -8.63 4.01
N PHE A 59 16.62 -8.26 5.28
CA PHE A 59 17.37 -7.11 5.73
C PHE A 59 18.47 -7.58 6.68
N ARG A 60 19.73 -7.33 6.34
CA ARG A 60 20.90 -7.79 7.09
C ARG A 60 20.84 -9.28 7.40
N LYS A 61 20.49 -10.08 6.37
CA LYS A 61 20.31 -11.54 6.42
C LYS A 61 19.12 -12.04 7.26
N LYS A 62 18.35 -11.16 7.91
CA LYS A 62 17.09 -11.52 8.58
C LYS A 62 15.95 -11.49 7.59
N LEU A 63 15.11 -12.53 7.56
CA LEU A 63 13.87 -12.54 6.75
C LEU A 63 12.91 -11.49 7.31
N ILE A 64 12.42 -10.60 6.44
CA ILE A 64 11.52 -9.49 6.78
C ILE A 64 10.13 -9.70 6.18
N ALA A 65 10.07 -10.16 4.94
CA ALA A 65 8.82 -10.43 4.25
C ALA A 65 8.93 -11.74 3.49
N ASP A 66 7.87 -12.54 3.59
CA ASP A 66 7.67 -13.75 2.81
C ASP A 66 6.33 -13.62 2.07
N ASN A 67 6.37 -13.35 0.78
CA ASN A 67 5.21 -13.15 -0.08
C ASN A 67 4.59 -14.46 -0.56
N THR A 68 5.23 -15.61 -0.31
CA THR A 68 4.73 -16.92 -0.76
C THR A 68 3.54 -17.41 0.04
N LEU A 69 3.32 -16.83 1.22
CA LEU A 69 2.23 -17.18 2.14
C LEU A 69 1.32 -15.97 2.32
N ILE A 70 0.12 -15.98 1.77
CA ILE A 70 -0.90 -14.98 2.10
C ILE A 70 -2.01 -15.74 2.83
N PRO A 71 -2.34 -15.39 4.10
CA PRO A 71 -3.43 -16.03 4.79
C PRO A 71 -4.72 -15.79 4.01
N ASN A 72 -5.46 -16.85 3.72
CA ASN A 72 -6.80 -16.72 3.14
C ASN A 72 -7.78 -16.26 4.23
N SER A 73 -8.88 -15.66 3.80
CA SER A 73 -10.01 -15.41 4.67
C SER A 73 -11.08 -16.49 4.58
N GLU A 74 -11.80 -16.69 5.68
CA GLU A 74 -13.07 -17.40 5.71
C GLU A 74 -14.26 -16.45 5.41
N CYS A 75 -14.07 -15.13 5.53
CA CYS A 75 -15.06 -14.12 5.16
C CYS A 75 -15.08 -13.95 3.65
N GLN A 76 -16.29 -13.93 3.08
CA GLN A 76 -16.49 -13.60 1.67
C GLN A 76 -16.58 -12.10 1.39
N LYS A 77 -16.77 -11.30 2.46
CA LYS A 77 -16.92 -9.84 2.35
C LYS A 77 -15.71 -9.12 2.92
N ALA A 78 -15.36 -8.02 2.27
CA ALA A 78 -14.31 -7.12 2.68
C ALA A 78 -14.79 -5.67 2.72
N MET A 79 -14.27 -4.89 3.66
CA MET A 79 -14.40 -3.44 3.64
C MET A 79 -13.01 -2.80 3.54
N LEU A 80 -12.77 -2.13 2.42
CA LEU A 80 -11.61 -1.27 2.20
C LEU A 80 -11.87 0.11 2.79
N VAL A 81 -11.21 0.41 3.91
CA VAL A 81 -11.35 1.66 4.65
C VAL A 81 -10.27 2.64 4.21
N ALA A 82 -10.67 3.57 3.35
CA ALA A 82 -9.90 4.72 2.93
C ALA A 82 -9.94 5.84 4.00
N THR A 83 -9.52 7.05 3.63
CA THR A 83 -9.26 8.12 4.59
C THR A 83 -10.04 9.41 4.35
N GLY A 84 -10.97 9.40 3.41
CA GLY A 84 -11.83 10.53 3.14
C GLY A 84 -12.71 10.89 4.35
N PRO A 85 -13.07 12.17 4.55
CA PRO A 85 -13.93 12.61 5.65
C PRO A 85 -15.33 11.97 5.67
N SER A 86 -15.84 11.36 4.58
CA SER A 86 -17.13 10.65 4.64
C SER A 86 -17.16 9.46 5.60
N ILE A 87 -16.00 8.96 6.05
CA ILE A 87 -15.91 8.02 7.18
C ILE A 87 -16.67 8.54 8.41
N GLN A 88 -16.71 9.85 8.64
CA GLN A 88 -17.41 10.46 9.77
C GLN A 88 -18.94 10.40 9.65
N GLU A 89 -19.47 10.14 8.45
CA GLU A 89 -20.90 9.98 8.20
C GLU A 89 -21.36 8.52 8.33
N CYS A 90 -20.42 7.58 8.43
CA CYS A 90 -20.70 6.15 8.54
C CYS A 90 -21.07 5.77 9.99
N PRO A 91 -22.13 4.96 10.22
CA PRO A 91 -22.41 4.38 11.52
C PRO A 91 -21.23 3.51 12.01
N GLU A 92 -20.89 3.60 13.30
CA GLU A 92 -19.69 2.93 13.84
C GLU A 92 -19.79 1.39 13.80
N ASP A 93 -21.00 0.85 13.89
CA ASP A 93 -21.30 -0.58 13.91
C ASP A 93 -20.99 -1.30 12.59
N ILE A 94 -21.00 -0.60 11.45
CA ILE A 94 -20.58 -1.19 10.17
C ILE A 94 -19.10 -1.59 10.18
N PHE A 95 -18.30 -0.99 11.08
CA PHE A 95 -16.88 -1.30 11.26
C PHE A 95 -16.61 -2.37 12.33
N LYS A 96 -17.66 -3.02 12.85
CA LYS A 96 -17.59 -4.07 13.89
C LYS A 96 -18.28 -5.37 13.48
N ARG A 97 -18.68 -5.49 12.22
CA ARG A 97 -19.32 -6.66 11.67
C ARG A 97 -18.35 -7.84 11.64
N LYS A 98 -18.86 -9.03 11.97
CA LYS A 98 -18.07 -10.26 12.02
C LYS A 98 -18.02 -10.99 10.68
N ASP A 99 -18.96 -10.70 9.78
CA ASP A 99 -19.03 -11.26 8.43
C ASP A 99 -18.19 -10.47 7.41
N ILE A 100 -17.45 -9.45 7.86
CA ILE A 100 -16.63 -8.58 7.02
C ILE A 100 -15.21 -8.54 7.56
N ASP A 101 -14.23 -8.73 6.68
CA ASP A 101 -12.85 -8.38 6.99
C ASP A 101 -12.54 -6.92 6.65
N TYR A 102 -11.78 -6.25 7.52
CA TYR A 102 -11.40 -4.86 7.32
C TYR A 102 -9.98 -4.75 6.76
N ILE A 103 -9.86 -3.96 5.70
CA ILE A 103 -8.60 -3.61 5.05
C ILE A 103 -8.39 -2.11 5.20
N GLY A 104 -7.38 -1.72 5.97
CA GLY A 104 -7.08 -0.31 6.19
C GLY A 104 -6.03 0.20 5.22
N ILE A 105 -6.13 1.46 4.80
CA ILE A 105 -5.03 2.15 4.10
C ILE A 105 -4.57 3.39 4.85
N ASN A 106 -3.30 3.76 4.68
CA ASN A 106 -2.69 4.99 5.21
C ASN A 106 -3.09 5.29 6.67
N GLY A 107 -3.90 6.30 6.93
CA GLY A 107 -4.28 6.72 8.29
C GLY A 107 -5.58 6.11 8.83
N SER A 108 -6.22 5.17 8.12
CA SER A 108 -7.43 4.47 8.58
C SER A 108 -7.28 3.76 9.93
N ILE A 109 -6.05 3.36 10.30
CA ILE A 109 -5.66 2.83 11.62
C ILE A 109 -6.00 3.78 12.77
N SER A 110 -6.34 5.03 12.50
CA SER A 110 -6.85 5.97 13.50
C SER A 110 -8.24 5.60 14.01
N LEU A 111 -8.97 4.73 13.31
CA LEU A 111 -10.15 4.04 13.83
C LEU A 111 -9.69 2.92 14.77
N ASP A 112 -9.27 3.30 15.98
CA ASP A 112 -8.61 2.40 16.95
C ASP A 112 -9.51 1.24 17.43
N TYR A 113 -10.82 1.30 17.15
CA TYR A 113 -11.80 0.25 17.46
C TYR A 113 -11.99 -0.77 16.33
N VAL A 114 -11.35 -0.60 15.17
CA VAL A 114 -11.48 -1.48 14.01
C VAL A 114 -10.33 -2.48 13.98
N ASN A 115 -10.67 -3.76 13.90
CA ASN A 115 -9.67 -4.82 13.75
C ASN A 115 -9.32 -5.04 12.28
N PHE A 116 -8.32 -4.32 11.79
CA PHE A 116 -7.82 -4.49 10.43
C PHE A 116 -7.07 -5.81 10.27
N LYS A 117 -7.59 -6.70 9.43
CA LYS A 117 -6.94 -7.97 9.08
C LYS A 117 -5.82 -7.77 8.07
N TYR A 118 -6.04 -6.86 7.12
CA TYR A 118 -5.03 -6.44 6.15
C TYR A 118 -4.82 -4.93 6.21
N TYR A 119 -3.64 -4.49 5.80
CA TYR A 119 -3.32 -3.07 5.79
C TYR A 119 -2.41 -2.70 4.62
N VAL A 120 -2.60 -1.52 4.03
CA VAL A 120 -1.82 -1.08 2.86
C VAL A 120 -1.26 0.34 3.07
N ILE A 121 0.06 0.49 2.94
CA ILE A 121 0.73 1.80 2.91
C ILE A 121 1.80 1.76 1.82
N ILE A 122 1.61 2.56 0.76
CA ILE A 122 2.60 2.71 -0.32
C ILE A 122 3.16 4.13 -0.41
N ASP A 123 2.51 5.10 0.24
CA ASP A 123 2.93 6.50 0.24
C ASP A 123 4.14 6.70 1.19
N PHE A 124 5.29 7.00 0.61
CA PHE A 124 6.52 7.23 1.36
C PHE A 124 6.51 8.56 2.12
N ASN A 125 5.73 9.56 1.69
CA ASN A 125 5.54 10.82 2.42
C ASN A 125 4.68 10.58 3.65
N PHE A 126 3.56 9.86 3.51
CA PHE A 126 2.78 9.40 4.67
C PHE A 126 3.66 8.61 5.63
N THR A 127 4.43 7.65 5.12
CA THR A 127 5.33 6.82 5.94
C THR A 127 6.35 7.65 6.72
N LYS A 128 6.86 8.73 6.11
CA LYS A 128 7.83 9.63 6.76
C LYS A 128 7.17 10.56 7.78
N ASN A 129 6.05 11.17 7.40
CA ASN A 129 5.45 12.30 8.11
C ASN A 129 4.45 11.86 9.20
N ARG A 130 3.81 10.69 9.03
CA ARG A 130 2.84 10.11 9.97
C ARG A 130 3.31 8.77 10.52
N PHE A 131 4.59 8.73 10.91
CA PHE A 131 5.19 7.51 11.44
C PHE A 131 4.52 7.04 12.75
N ASP A 132 3.82 7.93 13.46
CA ASP A 132 2.94 7.60 14.58
C ASP A 132 1.86 6.57 14.17
N LEU A 133 1.21 6.77 13.03
CA LEU A 133 0.19 5.87 12.51
C LEU A 133 0.81 4.60 11.90
N VAL A 134 1.94 4.73 11.22
CA VAL A 134 2.71 3.57 10.72
C VAL A 134 3.09 2.65 11.87
N LEU A 135 3.51 3.21 13.01
CA LEU A 135 3.86 2.42 14.19
C LEU A 135 2.66 1.64 14.74
N LYS A 136 1.45 2.22 14.73
CA LYS A 136 0.22 1.49 15.09
C LYS A 136 0.00 0.27 14.20
N VAL A 137 0.15 0.42 12.88
CA VAL A 137 0.05 -0.71 11.93
C VAL A 137 1.08 -1.78 12.24
N LEU A 138 2.34 -1.38 12.45
CA LEU A 138 3.44 -2.30 12.75
C LEU A 138 3.26 -3.06 14.08
N GLN A 139 2.50 -2.50 15.02
CA GLN A 139 2.15 -3.14 16.30
C GLN A 139 0.87 -3.99 16.25
N SER A 140 0.10 -3.92 15.16
CA SER A 140 -1.08 -4.75 14.95
C SER A 140 -0.69 -6.16 14.49
N LYS A 141 -1.64 -7.11 14.56
CA LYS A 141 -1.47 -8.49 14.07
C LYS A 141 -1.99 -8.67 12.63
N CYS A 142 -1.98 -7.62 11.82
CA CYS A 142 -2.46 -7.66 10.44
C CYS A 142 -1.42 -8.23 9.47
N THR A 143 -1.86 -8.51 8.24
CA THR A 143 -0.97 -8.63 7.09
C THR A 143 -0.81 -7.26 6.43
N PHE A 144 0.40 -6.72 6.48
CA PHE A 144 0.73 -5.37 6.05
C PHE A 144 1.45 -5.37 4.68
N PHE A 145 0.76 -4.90 3.64
CA PHE A 145 1.31 -4.68 2.31
C PHE A 145 1.95 -3.30 2.21
N THR A 146 3.20 -3.25 1.74
CA THR A 146 3.93 -2.00 1.56
C THR A 146 4.93 -2.08 0.42
N THR A 147 5.43 -0.93 -0.04
CA THR A 147 6.51 -0.89 -1.02
C THR A 147 7.86 -1.02 -0.35
N HIS A 148 8.87 -1.47 -1.09
CA HIS A 148 10.24 -1.52 -0.63
C HIS A 148 10.80 -0.14 -0.21
N ARG A 149 10.26 0.96 -0.76
CA ARG A 149 10.62 2.33 -0.39
C ARG A 149 10.10 2.68 1.02
N CYS A 150 8.85 2.33 1.32
CA CYS A 150 8.28 2.50 2.65
C CYS A 150 8.97 1.59 3.67
N LEU A 151 9.25 0.34 3.30
CA LEU A 151 10.01 -0.59 4.14
C LEU A 151 11.36 0.00 4.57
N ASP A 152 12.11 0.61 3.64
CA ASP A 152 13.40 1.22 3.98
C ASP A 152 13.27 2.42 4.93
N ILE A 153 12.16 3.16 4.89
CA ILE A 153 11.89 4.21 5.87
C ILE A 153 11.59 3.60 7.25
N ILE A 154 10.81 2.52 7.29
CA ILE A 154 10.45 1.81 8.52
C ILE A 154 11.69 1.24 9.22
N LEU A 155 12.49 0.46 8.49
CA LEU A 155 13.68 -0.21 9.04
C LEU A 155 14.84 0.74 9.35
N ARG A 156 14.74 2.01 8.94
CA ARG A 156 15.63 3.10 9.41
C ARG A 156 15.25 3.63 10.78
N LYS A 157 14.00 3.47 11.19
CA LYS A 157 13.43 4.08 12.40
C LYS A 157 13.25 3.09 13.53
N ILE A 158 13.00 1.82 13.23
CA ILE A 158 12.77 0.78 14.25
C ILE A 158 13.55 -0.51 13.95
N SER A 159 13.81 -1.31 14.99
CA SER A 159 14.34 -2.66 14.80
C SER A 159 13.28 -3.59 14.20
N PRO A 160 13.63 -4.48 13.26
CA PRO A 160 12.75 -5.56 12.81
C PRO A 160 12.15 -6.41 13.93
N ASP A 161 12.81 -6.54 15.08
CA ASP A 161 12.31 -7.34 16.21
C ASP A 161 11.08 -6.73 16.90
N LEU A 162 10.80 -5.45 16.66
CA LEU A 162 9.66 -4.74 17.24
C LEU A 162 8.40 -4.83 16.36
N ILE A 163 8.50 -5.39 15.15
CA ILE A 163 7.40 -5.48 14.19
C ILE A 163 6.56 -6.72 14.52
N LYS A 164 5.25 -6.52 14.73
CA LYS A 164 4.28 -7.59 15.06
C LYS A 164 3.44 -8.02 13.85
N CYS A 165 3.16 -7.12 12.92
CA CYS A 165 2.41 -7.44 11.70
C CYS A 165 3.26 -8.31 10.76
N GLN A 166 2.60 -9.06 9.88
CA GLN A 166 3.29 -9.77 8.80
C GLN A 166 3.48 -8.85 7.60
N ILE A 167 4.72 -8.56 7.22
CA ILE A 167 4.98 -7.67 6.08
C ILE A 167 4.93 -8.45 4.77
N LYS A 168 4.27 -7.87 3.77
CA LYS A 168 4.31 -8.25 2.35
C LYS A 168 4.83 -7.08 1.52
N ILE A 169 5.67 -7.37 0.53
CA ILE A 169 6.27 -6.33 -0.32
C ILE A 169 5.68 -6.38 -1.72
N ILE A 170 5.15 -5.26 -2.17
CA ILE A 170 4.59 -5.09 -3.51
C ILE A 170 5.46 -4.13 -4.33
N GLU A 171 5.42 -4.30 -5.65
CA GLU A 171 6.03 -3.39 -6.63
C GLU A 171 4.93 -2.73 -7.44
N THR A 172 4.94 -1.40 -7.50
CA THR A 172 3.93 -0.65 -8.26
C THR A 172 4.39 -0.40 -9.68
N ILE A 173 3.41 -0.38 -10.58
CA ILE A 173 3.53 0.07 -11.96
C ILE A 173 3.07 1.53 -11.97
N THR A 174 3.98 2.42 -12.31
CA THR A 174 3.70 3.84 -12.53
C THR A 174 4.03 4.12 -13.99
N GLU A 175 3.05 4.59 -14.77
CA GLU A 175 3.24 4.95 -16.18
C GLU A 175 3.91 3.83 -17.02
N GLY A 176 3.44 2.58 -16.82
CA GLY A 176 3.96 1.41 -17.55
C GLY A 176 5.35 0.94 -17.11
N VAL A 177 5.91 1.48 -16.03
CA VAL A 177 7.27 1.17 -15.55
C VAL A 177 7.23 0.64 -14.12
N VAL A 178 8.09 -0.35 -13.85
CA VAL A 178 8.34 -0.88 -12.50
C VAL A 178 9.78 -0.63 -12.11
N GLU A 179 9.99 0.05 -10.98
CA GLU A 179 11.30 0.16 -10.34
C GLU A 179 11.55 -1.06 -9.44
N ARG A 180 12.01 -2.18 -10.02
CA ARG A 180 12.20 -3.44 -9.27
C ARG A 180 13.21 -3.29 -8.13
N PHE A 181 12.82 -3.71 -6.93
CA PHE A 181 13.61 -3.72 -5.72
C PHE A 181 14.82 -4.66 -5.84
N LEU A 182 16.03 -4.10 -5.84
CA LEU A 182 17.27 -4.81 -6.15
C LEU A 182 17.27 -5.50 -7.53
N GLY A 183 16.46 -5.02 -8.47
CA GLY A 183 16.47 -5.42 -9.88
C GLY A 183 16.50 -4.22 -10.84
N PRO A 184 16.49 -4.45 -12.17
CA PRO A 184 16.42 -3.37 -13.13
C PRO A 184 15.05 -2.68 -13.08
N ARG A 185 15.04 -1.37 -13.37
CA ARG A 185 13.86 -0.69 -13.86
C ARG A 185 13.46 -1.32 -15.19
N ILE A 186 12.21 -1.76 -15.31
CA ILE A 186 11.67 -2.39 -16.51
C ILE A 186 10.40 -1.68 -16.96
N ALA A 187 10.17 -1.65 -18.27
CA ALA A 187 8.83 -1.44 -18.81
C ALA A 187 8.05 -2.75 -18.66
N ILE A 188 6.77 -2.68 -18.31
CA ILE A 188 5.93 -3.87 -18.28
C ILE A 188 5.64 -4.34 -19.71
N ASN A 189 5.43 -5.65 -19.88
CA ASN A 189 4.70 -6.14 -21.03
C ASN A 189 3.20 -6.00 -20.71
N PRO A 190 2.43 -5.19 -21.44
CA PRO A 190 0.99 -5.07 -21.19
C PRO A 190 0.22 -6.37 -21.51
N HIS A 191 0.74 -7.22 -22.39
CA HIS A 191 0.08 -8.45 -22.83
C HIS A 191 0.38 -9.65 -21.91
N GLN A 192 0.23 -9.48 -20.61
CA GLN A 192 0.32 -10.59 -19.65
C GLN A 192 -1.09 -11.06 -19.30
N ASP A 193 -1.28 -12.38 -19.17
CA ASP A 193 -2.60 -12.98 -18.89
C ASP A 193 -3.19 -12.53 -17.54
N TYR A 194 -2.35 -12.05 -16.64
CA TYR A 194 -2.74 -11.51 -15.34
C TYR A 194 -3.02 -10.00 -15.32
N PHE A 195 -2.96 -9.34 -16.47
CA PHE A 195 -3.40 -7.95 -16.62
C PHE A 195 -4.72 -7.89 -17.39
N TYR A 196 -5.68 -7.18 -16.83
CA TYR A 196 -6.84 -6.69 -17.55
C TYR A 196 -6.54 -5.26 -18.00
N LEU A 197 -6.66 -4.97 -19.30
CA LEU A 197 -6.39 -3.66 -19.87
C LEU A 197 -7.60 -3.13 -20.65
N GLU A 198 -7.90 -1.86 -20.45
CA GLU A 198 -8.96 -1.15 -21.16
C GLU A 198 -8.63 0.35 -21.18
N ASN A 199 -8.78 1.02 -22.32
CA ASN A 199 -8.52 2.46 -22.48
C ASN A 199 -7.18 2.93 -21.88
N GLU A 200 -6.10 2.18 -22.13
CA GLU A 200 -4.74 2.43 -21.62
C GLU A 200 -4.58 2.37 -20.08
N LYS A 201 -5.63 1.97 -19.36
CA LYS A 201 -5.57 1.67 -17.93
C LYS A 201 -5.61 0.16 -17.69
N GLY A 202 -5.11 -0.26 -16.53
CA GLY A 202 -4.87 -1.65 -16.23
C GLY A 202 -5.20 -2.05 -14.80
N PHE A 203 -5.66 -3.28 -14.66
CA PHE A 203 -5.91 -3.92 -13.38
C PHE A 203 -5.11 -5.22 -13.32
N SER A 204 -4.30 -5.38 -12.28
CA SER A 204 -3.52 -6.61 -12.06
C SER A 204 -4.30 -7.58 -11.19
N ASN A 205 -4.47 -8.80 -11.67
CA ASN A 205 -5.01 -9.91 -10.87
C ASN A 205 -3.90 -10.69 -10.13
N HIS A 206 -2.63 -10.36 -10.38
CA HIS A 206 -1.48 -11.03 -9.77
C HIS A 206 -0.54 -10.04 -9.07
N ILE A 207 -0.77 -9.85 -7.77
CA ILE A 207 -0.11 -8.81 -6.96
C ILE A 207 1.37 -9.10 -6.62
N ARG A 208 1.86 -10.32 -6.84
CA ARG A 208 3.24 -10.72 -6.51
C ARG A 208 4.26 -10.20 -7.53
N ASP A 209 3.82 -9.95 -8.76
CA ASP A 209 4.70 -9.46 -9.82
C ASP A 209 4.71 -7.94 -9.86
N SER A 210 3.55 -7.33 -10.10
CA SER A 210 3.41 -5.87 -10.07
C SER A 210 1.95 -5.42 -10.09
N ILE A 211 1.67 -4.26 -9.49
CA ILE A 211 0.32 -3.70 -9.30
C ILE A 211 0.25 -2.29 -9.88
N PHE A 212 -0.82 -1.94 -10.60
CA PHE A 212 -1.00 -0.56 -11.09
C PHE A 212 -1.33 0.40 -9.95
N ASP A 213 -0.69 1.58 -9.88
CA ASP A 213 -0.96 2.54 -8.80
C ASP A 213 -1.96 3.64 -9.14
N TYR A 214 -1.94 4.14 -10.37
CA TYR A 214 -2.61 5.37 -10.81
C TYR A 214 -2.64 6.45 -9.73
N PHE A 215 -1.50 6.65 -9.08
CA PHE A 215 -1.28 7.72 -8.09
C PHE A 215 -2.17 7.68 -6.83
N THR A 216 -2.89 6.57 -6.55
CA THR A 216 -3.71 6.45 -5.34
C THR A 216 -3.56 5.11 -4.63
N VAL A 217 -3.42 5.17 -3.30
CA VAL A 217 -3.32 3.96 -2.45
C VAL A 217 -4.57 3.11 -2.54
N SER A 218 -5.75 3.73 -2.72
CA SER A 218 -7.01 3.00 -2.82
C SER A 218 -7.06 2.07 -4.03
N TYR A 219 -6.45 2.45 -5.16
CA TYR A 219 -6.45 1.62 -6.37
C TYR A 219 -5.52 0.40 -6.24
N VAL A 220 -4.34 0.60 -5.63
CA VAL A 220 -3.44 -0.50 -5.26
C VAL A 220 -4.12 -1.44 -4.28
N ALA A 221 -4.79 -0.90 -3.26
CA ALA A 221 -5.47 -1.70 -2.26
C ALA A 221 -6.64 -2.49 -2.85
N LEU A 222 -7.38 -1.95 -3.82
CA LEU A 222 -8.47 -2.68 -4.49
C LEU A 222 -7.96 -3.92 -5.24
N GLN A 223 -6.83 -3.83 -5.94
CA GLN A 223 -6.17 -4.99 -6.58
C GLN A 223 -5.70 -6.03 -5.54
N ILE A 224 -5.20 -5.58 -4.38
CA ILE A 224 -4.88 -6.48 -3.26
C ILE A 224 -6.13 -7.17 -2.73
N VAL A 225 -7.22 -6.43 -2.48
CA VAL A 225 -8.49 -7.01 -2.00
C VAL A 225 -9.01 -8.04 -2.99
N TYR A 226 -8.95 -7.78 -4.29
CA TYR A 226 -9.30 -8.78 -5.31
C TYR A 226 -8.45 -10.05 -5.19
N SER A 227 -7.12 -9.92 -5.03
CA SER A 227 -6.22 -11.08 -4.88
C SER A 227 -6.42 -11.89 -3.60
N LEU A 228 -7.15 -11.34 -2.62
CA LEU A 228 -7.56 -12.02 -1.38
C LEU A 228 -8.87 -12.80 -1.52
N SER A 229 -9.43 -12.84 -2.74
CA SER A 229 -10.59 -13.67 -3.12
C SER A 229 -11.91 -13.33 -2.41
N TYR A 230 -12.15 -12.06 -2.10
CA TYR A 230 -13.45 -11.60 -1.62
C TYR A 230 -14.47 -11.48 -2.77
N GLU A 231 -15.71 -11.85 -2.51
CA GLU A 231 -16.82 -11.81 -3.46
C GLU A 231 -17.60 -10.48 -3.41
N GLU A 232 -17.57 -9.80 -2.26
CA GLU A 232 -18.26 -8.54 -2.04
C GLU A 232 -17.35 -7.54 -1.30
N ILE A 233 -17.19 -6.35 -1.88
CA ILE A 233 -16.24 -5.34 -1.43
C ILE A 233 -16.98 -4.02 -1.15
N TYR A 234 -16.85 -3.50 0.06
CA TYR A 234 -17.33 -2.17 0.44
C TYR A 234 -16.16 -1.18 0.49
N LEU A 235 -16.31 -0.02 -0.14
CA LEU A 235 -15.35 1.07 -0.14
C LEU A 235 -15.85 2.15 0.81
N ALA A 236 -15.20 2.32 1.95
CA ALA A 236 -15.54 3.37 2.92
C ALA A 236 -14.52 4.51 2.83
N GLY A 237 -14.96 5.76 2.73
CA GLY A 237 -14.05 6.92 2.69
C GLY A 237 -13.35 7.15 1.35
N LEU A 238 -13.86 6.58 0.25
CA LEU A 238 -13.36 6.81 -1.11
C LEU A 238 -14.12 7.99 -1.74
N ASP A 239 -13.72 9.21 -1.38
CA ASP A 239 -14.46 10.43 -1.75
C ASP A 239 -14.02 11.05 -3.08
N MET A 240 -12.73 11.34 -3.24
CA MET A 240 -12.14 11.95 -4.45
C MET A 240 -12.73 13.30 -4.89
N ASN A 241 -13.29 14.09 -3.98
CA ASN A 241 -13.81 15.43 -4.29
C ASN A 241 -13.57 16.49 -3.19
N ASN A 242 -12.77 16.16 -2.19
CA ASN A 242 -12.60 16.94 -0.97
C ASN A 242 -11.12 17.18 -0.63
N PHE A 243 -10.28 17.36 -1.66
CA PHE A 243 -8.83 17.54 -1.54
C PHE A 243 -8.40 18.73 -0.67
N ASN A 244 -9.27 19.73 -0.53
CA ASN A 244 -9.05 20.90 0.32
C ASN A 244 -9.38 20.65 1.80
N GLN A 245 -10.10 19.59 2.13
CA GLN A 245 -10.49 19.21 3.48
C GLN A 245 -9.44 18.29 4.13
N PRO A 246 -9.32 18.29 5.46
CA PRO A 246 -8.51 17.26 6.14
C PRO A 246 -9.10 15.86 5.89
N ARG A 247 -8.22 14.86 5.83
CA ARG A 247 -8.63 13.45 5.98
C ARG A 247 -9.29 13.26 7.36
N PHE A 248 -10.10 12.22 7.55
CA PHE A 248 -10.89 12.08 8.79
C PHE A 248 -10.05 12.06 10.08
N TYR A 249 -8.78 11.64 9.99
CA TYR A 249 -7.82 11.57 11.10
C TYR A 249 -6.91 12.81 11.24
N GLU A 250 -7.12 13.81 10.40
CA GLU A 250 -6.39 15.08 10.38
C GLU A 250 -7.29 16.21 10.90
N LYS A 251 -6.65 17.32 11.27
CA LYS A 251 -7.24 18.62 11.59
C LYS A 251 -6.67 19.64 10.60
N SER A 252 -7.33 20.79 10.45
CA SER A 252 -6.86 21.84 9.53
C SER A 252 -5.40 22.25 9.75
N MET A 253 -4.93 22.22 11.00
CA MET A 253 -3.55 22.57 11.38
C MET A 253 -2.48 21.52 11.05
N ASN A 254 -2.85 20.26 10.82
CA ASN A 254 -1.90 19.15 10.55
C ASN A 254 -2.22 18.38 9.27
N LYS A 255 -3.09 18.93 8.41
CA LYS A 255 -3.42 18.41 7.08
C LYS A 255 -2.14 18.23 6.27
N GLN A 256 -1.93 17.02 5.75
CA GLN A 256 -0.81 16.77 4.83
C GLN A 256 -1.21 17.19 3.40
N PRO A 257 -0.26 17.68 2.59
CA PRO A 257 -0.53 17.96 1.19
C PRO A 257 -0.95 16.69 0.44
N THR A 258 -1.70 16.88 -0.64
CA THR A 258 -2.13 15.83 -1.57
C THR A 258 -2.01 16.37 -2.98
N MET A 259 -1.71 15.50 -3.94
CA MET A 259 -1.69 15.83 -5.38
C MET A 259 -2.77 15.07 -6.15
N LEU A 260 -3.70 14.39 -5.45
CA LEU A 260 -4.73 13.56 -6.09
C LEU A 260 -5.59 14.35 -7.08
N ASP A 261 -5.85 15.62 -6.80
CA ASP A 261 -6.57 16.55 -7.68
C ASP A 261 -5.89 16.79 -9.02
N GLN A 262 -4.56 16.62 -9.10
CA GLN A 262 -3.78 16.76 -10.33
C GLN A 262 -3.82 15.51 -11.21
N TYR A 263 -4.25 14.36 -10.66
CA TYR A 263 -4.21 13.06 -11.34
C TYR A 263 -5.59 12.46 -11.60
N LEU A 264 -6.68 13.25 -11.52
CA LEU A 264 -8.04 12.74 -11.71
C LEU A 264 -8.26 12.12 -13.10
N THR A 265 -7.58 12.63 -14.13
CA THR A 265 -7.61 12.07 -15.50
C THR A 265 -6.99 10.68 -15.59
N GLU A 266 -6.16 10.30 -14.61
CA GLU A 266 -5.59 8.96 -14.49
C GLU A 266 -6.42 8.09 -13.56
N ILE A 267 -6.83 8.65 -12.41
CA ILE A 267 -7.52 7.95 -11.34
C ILE A 267 -8.93 7.51 -11.76
N PHE A 268 -9.73 8.40 -12.36
CA PHE A 268 -11.13 8.07 -12.67
C PHE A 268 -11.24 6.96 -13.73
N PRO A 269 -10.56 7.06 -14.89
CA PRO A 269 -10.60 5.97 -15.86
C PRO A 269 -10.04 4.65 -15.31
N ALA A 270 -9.06 4.70 -14.42
CA ALA A 270 -8.54 3.49 -13.78
C ALA A 270 -9.62 2.78 -12.93
N PHE A 271 -10.40 3.54 -12.16
CA PHE A 271 -11.51 2.97 -11.38
C PHE A 271 -12.66 2.44 -12.26
N GLU A 272 -12.95 3.08 -13.40
CA GLU A 272 -13.88 2.51 -14.40
C GLU A 272 -13.39 1.14 -14.88
N VAL A 273 -12.10 1.01 -15.25
CA VAL A 273 -11.49 -0.26 -15.65
C VAL A 273 -11.56 -1.31 -14.54
N ALA A 274 -11.33 -0.92 -13.28
CA ALA A 274 -11.48 -1.82 -12.16
C ALA A 274 -12.92 -2.31 -12.01
N SER A 275 -13.91 -1.42 -12.14
CA SER A 275 -15.33 -1.79 -12.07
C SER A 275 -15.70 -2.77 -13.18
N HIS A 276 -15.33 -2.49 -14.43
CA HIS A 276 -15.57 -3.40 -15.55
C HIS A 276 -14.95 -4.77 -15.33
N TYR A 277 -13.70 -4.80 -14.85
CA TYR A 277 -13.02 -6.06 -14.56
C TYR A 277 -13.72 -6.84 -13.44
N LEU A 278 -13.99 -6.19 -12.30
CA LEU A 278 -14.60 -6.83 -11.13
C LEU A 278 -16.02 -7.34 -11.45
N ASN A 279 -16.80 -6.60 -12.22
CA ASN A 279 -18.11 -7.05 -12.72
C ASN A 279 -17.99 -8.31 -13.60
N LYS A 280 -17.01 -8.36 -14.51
CA LYS A 280 -16.73 -9.57 -15.33
C LYS A 280 -16.33 -10.78 -14.47
N GLN A 281 -15.74 -10.54 -13.30
CA GLN A 281 -15.39 -11.59 -12.33
C GLN A 281 -16.53 -11.91 -11.34
N ASN A 282 -17.72 -11.32 -11.52
CA ASN A 282 -18.87 -11.43 -10.61
C ASN A 282 -18.59 -10.94 -9.18
N ILE A 283 -17.66 -9.99 -9.01
CA ILE A 283 -17.35 -9.38 -7.72
C ILE A 283 -18.20 -8.13 -7.55
N LYS A 284 -18.97 -8.07 -6.46
CA LYS A 284 -19.80 -6.90 -6.14
C LYS A 284 -18.96 -5.85 -5.43
N VAL A 285 -19.06 -4.60 -5.86
CA VAL A 285 -18.33 -3.49 -5.24
C VAL A 285 -19.27 -2.33 -4.99
N TYR A 286 -19.33 -1.88 -3.75
CA TYR A 286 -20.17 -0.78 -3.30
C TYR A 286 -19.32 0.34 -2.73
N ASN A 287 -19.59 1.58 -3.10
CA ASN A 287 -19.01 2.75 -2.46
C ASN A 287 -19.97 3.32 -1.40
N LEU A 288 -19.54 3.33 -0.15
CA LEU A 288 -20.32 3.84 0.99
C LEU A 288 -20.27 5.38 1.08
N SER A 289 -19.36 6.00 0.34
CA SER A 289 -19.27 7.46 0.21
C SER A 289 -20.29 7.95 -0.82
N LEU A 290 -21.54 8.19 -0.40
CA LEU A 290 -22.66 8.55 -1.29
C LEU A 290 -22.40 9.76 -2.20
N LYS A 291 -21.58 10.71 -1.74
CA LYS A 291 -21.20 11.91 -2.49
C LYS A 291 -19.83 11.79 -3.17
N SER A 292 -19.22 10.60 -3.22
CA SER A 292 -17.94 10.39 -3.88
C SER A 292 -17.97 10.81 -5.35
N ALA A 293 -16.86 11.31 -5.89
CA ALA A 293 -16.70 11.55 -7.33
C ALA A 293 -16.32 10.30 -8.13
N ILE A 294 -16.07 9.16 -7.48
CA ILE A 294 -15.89 7.87 -8.15
C ILE A 294 -17.27 7.27 -8.44
N GLU A 295 -17.73 7.40 -9.68
CA GLU A 295 -19.05 6.93 -10.14
C GLU A 295 -19.04 5.48 -10.65
N SER A 296 -17.85 4.92 -10.94
CA SER A 296 -17.67 3.55 -11.45
C SER A 296 -18.33 2.43 -10.61
N PHE A 297 -18.64 2.68 -9.32
CA PHE A 297 -19.19 1.67 -8.41
C PHE A 297 -20.55 2.11 -7.87
N GLU A 298 -21.43 1.13 -7.65
CA GLU A 298 -22.75 1.35 -7.04
C GLU A 298 -22.61 2.02 -5.68
N LYS A 299 -23.43 3.04 -5.41
CA LYS A 299 -23.44 3.71 -4.10
C LYS A 299 -24.40 2.99 -3.17
N LEU A 300 -23.95 2.67 -1.96
CA LEU A 300 -24.77 2.05 -0.92
C LEU A 300 -24.77 2.94 0.32
N ASP A 301 -25.95 3.29 0.85
CA ASP A 301 -26.03 4.03 2.11
C ASP A 301 -25.46 3.16 3.23
N PRO A 302 -24.42 3.60 3.96
CA PRO A 302 -23.82 2.82 5.03
C PRO A 302 -24.81 2.44 6.14
N LYS A 303 -25.95 3.14 6.28
CA LYS A 303 -27.01 2.77 7.24
C LYS A 303 -27.79 1.51 6.86
N LEU A 304 -27.65 1.05 5.62
CA LEU A 304 -28.30 -0.17 5.13
C LEU A 304 -27.41 -1.41 5.27
N LEU A 305 -26.16 -1.23 5.72
CA LEU A 305 -25.17 -2.30 5.83
C LEU A 305 -25.24 -3.00 7.18
#